data_AF-A0A7Y7MXW4-F1
#
_entry.id   AF-A0A7Y7MXW4-F1
#
_cell.length_a   1.000
_cell.length_b   1.000
_cell.length_c   1.000
_cell.angle_alpha   90.00
_cell.angle_beta   90.00
_cell.angle_gamma   90.00
#
_symmetry.space_group_name_H-M   'P 1'
#
loop_
_entity.id
_entity.type
_entity.pdbx_description
1 polymer ?
#
loop_
_entity_poly.entity_id
_entity_poly.type
_entity_poly.pdbx_seq_one_letter_code
_entity_poly.pdbx_strand_id
1 'polypeptide(L)'
;MNTPYFPELPIEIANPMVSLYRLLDTKKKHSDSLGEHNSILELQLYLQNVCHLARTVYSPPITIINKPMLERLIRHSFSLDRQLQAIAEHYEWLENTETQMMKQMSLIVDTLVSEHEHLSN
;
A
#
# COMPACT_ATOMS: atom_id res chain seq x y z
N MET A 1 -0.74 24.99 -4.11
CA MET A 1 0.40 24.16 -4.53
C MET A 1 0.22 22.79 -3.89
N ASN A 2 0.04 21.75 -4.71
CA ASN A 2 -0.07 20.37 -4.24
C ASN A 2 1.30 19.91 -3.79
N THR A 3 1.60 20.01 -2.50
CA THR A 3 2.78 19.36 -1.94
C THR A 3 2.61 17.86 -2.16
N PRO A 4 3.51 17.18 -2.91
CA PRO A 4 3.40 15.75 -3.08
C PRO A 4 3.56 15.09 -1.72
N TYR A 5 2.60 14.23 -1.37
CA TYR A 5 2.78 13.31 -0.26
C TYR A 5 3.92 12.37 -0.65
N PHE A 6 4.97 12.27 0.17
CA PHE A 6 6.20 11.52 -0.11
C PHE A 6 6.95 11.99 -1.37
N PRO A 7 7.63 13.16 -1.35
CA PRO A 7 8.36 13.68 -2.52
C PRO A 7 9.45 12.75 -3.05
N GLU A 8 9.94 11.83 -2.21
CA GLU A 8 10.93 10.81 -2.53
C GLU A 8 10.38 9.57 -3.25
N LEU A 9 9.06 9.41 -3.38
CA LEU A 9 8.44 8.26 -4.05
C LEU A 9 7.93 8.63 -5.45
N PRO A 10 7.93 7.68 -6.41
CA PRO A 10 7.19 7.85 -7.66
C PRO A 10 5.72 8.14 -7.40
N ILE A 11 5.12 9.00 -8.22
CA ILE A 11 3.73 9.45 -8.03
C ILE A 11 2.74 8.28 -8.17
N GLU A 12 3.10 7.30 -8.99
CA GLU A 12 2.39 6.03 -9.22
C GLU A 12 2.31 5.16 -7.98
N ILE A 13 3.21 5.35 -7.01
CA ILE A 13 3.21 4.65 -5.71
C ILE A 13 2.64 5.55 -4.62
N ALA A 14 3.09 6.81 -4.57
CA ALA A 14 2.71 7.75 -3.54
C ALA A 14 1.20 8.03 -3.51
N ASN A 15 0.58 8.25 -4.68
CA ASN A 15 -0.85 8.57 -4.75
C ASN A 15 -1.73 7.39 -4.30
N PRO A 16 -1.50 6.15 -4.75
CA PRO A 16 -2.23 5.00 -4.23
C PRO A 16 -2.04 4.79 -2.72
N MET A 17 -0.82 4.95 -2.19
CA MET A 17 -0.57 4.83 -0.74
C MET A 17 -1.39 5.83 0.08
N VAL A 18 -1.42 7.10 -0.35
CA VAL A 18 -2.23 8.14 0.30
C VAL A 18 -3.72 7.85 0.19
N SER A 19 -4.14 7.36 -0.98
CA SER A 19 -5.54 7.01 -1.22
C SER A 19 -5.98 5.86 -0.31
N LEU A 20 -5.13 4.83 -0.13
CA LEU A 20 -5.38 3.74 0.83
C LEU A 20 -5.53 4.26 2.26
N TYR A 21 -4.63 5.12 2.73
CA TYR A 21 -4.77 5.72 4.06
C TYR A 21 -6.10 6.42 4.24
N ARG A 22 -6.51 7.23 3.27
CA ARG A 22 -7.78 7.98 3.31
C ARG A 22 -8.99 7.04 3.29
N LEU A 23 -8.94 5.99 2.48
CA LEU A 23 -10.00 4.99 2.42
C LEU A 23 -10.12 4.24 3.76
N LEU A 24 -8.99 3.85 4.38
CA LEU A 24 -8.96 3.18 5.68
C LEU A 24 -9.47 4.12 6.79
N ASP A 25 -9.04 5.39 6.81
CA ASP A 25 -9.56 6.39 7.74
C ASP A 25 -11.06 6.58 7.58
N THR A 26 -11.54 6.60 6.34
CA THR A 26 -12.96 6.71 6.04
C THR A 26 -13.71 5.48 6.54
N LYS A 27 -13.20 4.26 6.30
CA LYS A 27 -13.82 3.03 6.83
C LYS A 27 -13.88 3.03 8.34
N LYS A 28 -12.78 3.37 9.02
CA LYS A 28 -12.74 3.44 10.48
C LYS A 28 -13.78 4.41 11.05
N LYS A 29 -13.95 5.59 10.43
CA LYS A 29 -14.93 6.59 10.86
C LYS A 29 -16.39 6.12 10.74
N HIS A 30 -16.68 5.19 9.83
CA HIS A 30 -18.03 4.66 9.60
C HIS A 30 -18.26 3.28 10.23
N SER A 31 -17.26 2.73 10.92
CA SER A 31 -17.38 1.47 11.63
C SER A 31 -17.87 1.72 13.06
N ASP A 32 -18.79 0.90 13.53
CA ASP A 32 -19.26 0.87 14.92
C ASP A 32 -18.62 -0.28 15.74
N SER A 33 -17.76 -1.08 15.12
CA SER A 33 -17.13 -2.25 15.73
C SER A 33 -15.73 -1.92 16.24
N LEU A 34 -15.51 -2.09 17.55
CA LEU A 34 -14.18 -1.95 18.14
C LEU A 34 -13.17 -2.96 17.54
N GLY A 35 -13.63 -4.17 17.20
CA GLY A 35 -12.80 -5.17 16.53
C GLY A 35 -12.34 -4.69 15.17
N GLU A 36 -13.27 -4.15 14.36
CA GLU A 36 -12.97 -3.63 13.04
C GLU A 36 -12.05 -2.39 13.10
N HIS A 37 -12.24 -1.51 14.10
CA HIS A 37 -11.33 -0.39 14.33
C HIS A 37 -9.90 -0.84 14.58
N ASN A 38 -9.72 -1.91 15.35
CA ASN A 38 -8.41 -2.48 15.64
C ASN A 38 -7.79 -3.11 14.38
N SER A 39 -8.56 -3.89 13.62
CA SER A 39 -8.07 -4.47 12.35
C SER A 39 -7.71 -3.39 11.32
N ILE A 40 -8.48 -2.31 11.23
CA ILE A 40 -8.14 -1.17 10.36
C ILE A 40 -6.86 -0.47 10.86
N LEU A 41 -6.69 -0.29 12.17
CA LEU A 41 -5.45 0.26 12.73
C LEU A 41 -4.23 -0.62 12.41
N GLU A 42 -4.37 -1.94 12.50
CA GLU A 42 -3.31 -2.89 12.12
C GLU A 42 -2.95 -2.75 10.63
N LEU A 43 -3.95 -2.63 9.74
CA LEU A 43 -3.72 -2.37 8.32
C LEU A 43 -3.00 -1.03 8.09
N GLN A 44 -3.39 0.03 8.80
CA GLN A 44 -2.76 1.34 8.69
C GLN A 44 -1.29 1.31 9.15
N LEU A 45 -0.98 0.57 10.22
CA LEU A 45 0.38 0.35 10.71
C LEU A 45 1.21 -0.46 9.71
N TYR A 46 0.63 -1.50 9.11
CA TYR A 46 1.33 -2.25 8.08
C TYR A 46 1.59 -1.37 6.85
N LEU A 47 0.58 -0.64 6.36
CA LEU A 47 0.76 0.33 5.27
C LEU A 47 1.88 1.33 5.59
N GLN A 48 2.03 1.76 6.85
CA GLN A 48 3.12 2.64 7.27
C GLN A 48 4.50 1.99 7.12
N ASN A 49 4.60 0.72 7.51
CA ASN A 49 5.82 -0.04 7.33
C ASN A 49 6.16 -0.23 5.84
N VAL A 50 5.16 -0.47 4.99
CA VAL A 50 5.35 -0.54 3.52
C VAL A 50 5.82 0.81 2.98
N CYS A 51 5.19 1.91 3.40
CA CYS A 51 5.61 3.26 3.00
C CYS A 51 7.06 3.56 3.42
N HIS A 52 7.43 3.22 4.66
CA HIS A 52 8.80 3.42 5.14
C HIS A 52 9.82 2.57 4.36
N LEU A 53 9.47 1.32 4.07
CA LEU A 53 10.31 0.45 3.25
C LEU A 53 10.44 1.01 1.82
N ALA A 54 9.35 1.49 1.22
CA ALA A 54 9.37 2.12 -0.09
C ALA A 54 10.31 3.33 -0.12
N ARG A 55 10.21 4.22 0.88
CA ARG A 55 11.11 5.37 0.96
C ARG A 55 12.58 4.95 1.03
N THR A 56 12.89 3.88 1.77
CA THR A 56 14.24 3.31 1.85
C THR A 56 14.70 2.72 0.50
N VAL A 57 13.79 2.06 -0.23
CA VAL A 57 14.08 1.48 -1.55
C VAL A 57 14.36 2.57 -2.60
N TYR A 58 13.60 3.66 -2.56
CA TYR A 58 13.67 4.76 -3.52
C TYR A 58 14.65 5.90 -3.14
N SER A 59 15.29 5.81 -1.96
CA SER A 59 16.30 6.76 -1.49
C SER A 59 17.57 6.00 -1.10
N PRO A 60 18.48 5.61 -2.03
CA PRO A 60 18.86 6.24 -3.33
C PRO A 60 18.08 5.74 -4.56
N PRO A 61 18.34 6.27 -5.79
CA PRO A 61 17.74 5.76 -7.02
C PRO A 61 17.86 4.24 -7.15
N ILE A 62 16.79 3.61 -7.65
CA ILE A 62 16.73 2.17 -7.82
C ILE A 62 17.76 1.72 -8.87
N THR A 63 18.52 0.69 -8.53
CA THR A 63 19.55 0.07 -9.37
C THR A 63 19.53 -1.43 -9.15
N ILE A 64 20.27 -2.18 -9.98
CA ILE A 64 20.37 -3.64 -9.80
C ILE A 64 20.89 -4.05 -8.41
N ILE A 65 21.67 -3.19 -7.75
CA ILE A 65 22.25 -3.43 -6.42
C ILE A 65 21.16 -3.49 -5.34
N ASN A 66 20.13 -2.62 -5.41
CA ASN A 66 19.05 -2.59 -4.42
C ASN A 66 17.81 -3.41 -4.85
N LYS A 67 17.91 -4.20 -5.93
CA LYS A 67 16.88 -5.16 -6.38
C LYS A 67 16.36 -6.08 -5.25
N PRO A 68 17.19 -6.66 -4.36
CA PRO A 68 16.68 -7.47 -3.25
C PRO A 68 15.77 -6.70 -2.29
N MET A 69 15.98 -5.39 -2.14
CA MET A 69 15.11 -4.52 -1.33
C MET A 69 13.79 -4.23 -2.04
N LEU A 70 13.81 -4.06 -3.36
CA LEU A 70 12.59 -3.96 -4.17
C LEU A 70 11.76 -5.25 -4.09
N GLU A 71 12.38 -6.42 -4.21
CA GLU A 71 11.68 -7.71 -4.05
C GLU A 71 11.07 -7.86 -2.65
N ARG A 72 11.78 -7.39 -1.62
CA ARG A 72 11.25 -7.36 -0.26
C ARG A 72 10.03 -6.45 -0.17
N LEU A 73 10.07 -5.27 -0.78
CA LEU A 73 8.94 -4.34 -0.84
C LEU A 73 7.74 -4.95 -1.57
N ILE A 74 7.96 -5.63 -2.69
CA ILE A 74 6.91 -6.37 -3.42
C ILE A 74 6.25 -7.40 -2.51
N ARG A 75 7.03 -8.24 -1.82
CA ARG A 75 6.49 -9.26 -0.90
C ARG A 75 5.68 -8.68 0.25
N HIS A 76 6.13 -7.56 0.82
CA HIS A 76 5.37 -6.86 1.87
C HIS A 76 4.07 -6.25 1.32
N SER A 77 4.10 -5.70 0.11
CA SER A 77 2.91 -5.15 -0.55
C SER A 77 1.87 -6.23 -0.83
N PHE A 78 2.27 -7.40 -1.35
CA PHE A 78 1.37 -8.56 -1.50
C PHE A 78 0.82 -9.08 -0.17
N SER A 79 1.59 -8.98 0.91
CA SER A 79 1.13 -9.41 2.22
C SER A 79 0.11 -8.43 2.82
N LEU A 80 0.30 -7.13 2.60
CA LEU A 80 -0.70 -6.11 2.94
C LEU A 80 -2.00 -6.32 2.15
N ASP A 81 -1.90 -6.59 0.85
CA ASP A 81 -3.05 -6.82 -0.03
C ASP A 81 -3.90 -8.01 0.47
N ARG A 82 -3.26 -9.14 0.78
CA ARG A 82 -3.95 -10.31 1.34
C ARG A 82 -4.60 -10.05 2.69
N GLN A 83 -3.96 -9.26 3.56
CA GLN A 83 -4.55 -8.90 4.85
C GLN A 83 -5.74 -7.96 4.69
N LEU A 84 -5.64 -7.00 3.77
CA LEU A 84 -6.73 -6.11 3.42
C LEU A 84 -7.95 -6.91 2.97
N GLN A 85 -7.76 -7.86 2.05
CA GLN A 85 -8.83 -8.73 1.58
C GLN A 85 -9.43 -9.59 2.71
N ALA A 86 -8.59 -10.24 3.52
CA ALA A 86 -9.08 -11.06 4.62
C ALA A 86 -9.92 -10.27 5.65
N ILE A 87 -9.53 -9.02 5.92
CA ILE A 87 -10.28 -8.12 6.82
C ILE A 87 -11.57 -7.64 6.16
N ALA A 88 -11.52 -7.28 4.87
CA ALA A 88 -12.69 -6.86 4.11
C ALA A 88 -13.76 -7.98 4.06
N GLU A 89 -13.34 -9.21 3.81
CA GLU A 89 -14.20 -10.40 3.83
C GLU A 89 -14.75 -10.65 5.24
N HIS A 90 -13.91 -10.59 6.28
CA HIS A 90 -14.32 -10.86 7.66
C HIS A 90 -15.39 -9.89 8.18
N TYR A 91 -15.29 -8.61 7.81
CA TYR A 91 -16.22 -7.55 8.22
C TYR A 91 -17.26 -7.20 7.16
N GLU A 92 -17.37 -8.00 6.10
CA GLU A 92 -18.36 -7.84 5.03
C GLU A 92 -18.37 -6.41 4.44
N TRP A 93 -17.18 -5.88 4.16
CA TRP A 93 -17.06 -4.54 3.59
C TRP A 93 -17.83 -4.42 2.28
N LEU A 94 -18.57 -3.31 2.12
CA LEU A 94 -19.27 -3.04 0.88
C LEU A 94 -18.32 -3.07 -0.32
N GLU A 95 -18.72 -3.83 -1.34
CA GLU A 95 -17.96 -4.12 -2.56
C GLU A 95 -17.31 -2.87 -3.17
N ASN A 96 -18.01 -1.73 -3.20
CA ASN A 96 -17.46 -0.50 -3.76
C ASN A 96 -16.22 0.03 -3.00
N THR A 97 -16.21 -0.01 -1.66
CA THR A 97 -15.04 0.49 -0.91
C THR A 97 -13.88 -0.49 -0.96
N GLU A 98 -14.16 -1.78 -0.82
CA GLU A 98 -13.17 -2.83 -0.97
C GLU A 98 -12.51 -2.78 -2.35
N THR A 99 -13.32 -2.71 -3.41
CA THR A 99 -12.86 -2.59 -4.80
C THR A 99 -11.94 -1.37 -4.99
N GLN A 100 -12.27 -0.23 -4.38
CA GLN A 100 -11.42 0.96 -4.46
C GLN A 100 -10.07 0.75 -3.77
N MET A 101 -10.04 0.10 -2.61
CA MET A 101 -8.81 -0.20 -1.88
C MET A 101 -7.96 -1.24 -2.63
N MET A 102 -8.55 -2.34 -3.09
CA MET A 102 -7.89 -3.35 -3.92
C MET A 102 -7.30 -2.74 -5.18
N LYS A 103 -8.02 -1.83 -5.84
CA LYS A 103 -7.50 -1.10 -6.99
C LYS A 103 -6.23 -0.31 -6.65
N GLN A 104 -6.17 0.34 -5.48
CA GLN A 104 -4.96 1.05 -5.08
C GLN A 104 -3.81 0.08 -4.79
N MET A 105 -4.08 -1.07 -4.16
CA MET A 105 -3.07 -2.10 -3.93
C MET A 105 -2.51 -2.65 -5.25
N SER A 106 -3.37 -2.94 -6.23
CA SER A 106 -2.96 -3.37 -7.58
C SER A 106 -2.02 -2.33 -8.20
N LEU A 107 -2.38 -1.04 -8.20
CA LEU A 107 -1.52 0.01 -8.75
C LEU A 107 -0.13 0.04 -8.10
N ILE A 108 -0.04 -0.15 -6.78
CA ILE A 108 1.25 -0.22 -6.07
C ILE A 108 2.03 -1.45 -6.53
N VAL A 109 1.41 -2.62 -6.49
CA VAL A 109 2.07 -3.90 -6.82
C VAL A 109 2.53 -3.92 -8.28
N ASP A 110 1.67 -3.53 -9.21
CA ASP A 110 1.94 -3.52 -10.64
C ASP A 110 3.12 -2.59 -10.96
N THR A 111 3.16 -1.41 -10.34
CA THR A 111 4.28 -0.47 -10.49
C THR A 111 5.59 -1.08 -9.98
N LEU A 112 5.56 -1.70 -8.80
CA LEU A 112 6.76 -2.31 -8.21
C LEU A 112 7.26 -3.51 -9.02
N VAL A 113 6.35 -4.34 -9.54
CA VAL A 113 6.68 -5.50 -10.39
C VAL A 113 7.27 -5.01 -11.71
N SER A 114 6.67 -4.01 -12.35
CA SER A 114 7.20 -3.42 -13.59
C SER A 114 8.61 -2.87 -13.41
N GLU A 115 8.90 -2.22 -12.27
CA GLU A 115 10.23 -1.72 -11.95
C GLU A 115 11.24 -2.89 -11.79
N HIS A 116 10.82 -3.97 -11.14
CA HIS A 116 11.65 -5.16 -10.97
C HIS A 116 11.96 -5.87 -12.29
N GLU A 117 10.98 -5.95 -13.19
CA GLU A 117 11.14 -6.48 -14.54
C GLU A 117 12.12 -5.63 -15.35
N HIS A 118 12.03 -4.29 -15.25
CA HIS A 118 12.94 -3.39 -15.93
C HIS A 118 14.40 -3.59 -15.49
N LEU A 119 14.65 -3.84 -14.20
CA LEU A 119 15.99 -4.12 -13.67
C LEU A 119 16.51 -5.54 -13.96
N SER A 120 15.64 -6.42 -14.47
CA SER A 120 15.97 -7.82 -14.77
C SER A 120 16.37 -8.05 -16.23
N ASN A 121 16.12 -7.05 -17.10
CA ASN A 121 16.45 -7.05 -18.52
C ASN A 121 17.71 -6.22 -18.81
#